data_AF-A0A2W4K9P7-F1
#
_entry.id   AF-A0A2W4K9P7-F1
#
_cell.length_a   1.000
_cell.length_b   1.000
_cell.length_c   1.000
_cell.angle_alpha   90.00
_cell.angle_beta   90.00
_cell.angle_gamma   90.00
#
_symmetry.space_group_name_H-M   'P 1'
#
loop_
_entity.id
_entity.type
_entity.pdbx_description
1 polymer ?
#
loop_
_entity_poly.entity_id
_entity_poly.type
_entity_poly.pdbx_seq_one_letter_code
_entity_poly.pdbx_strand_id
1 'polypeptide(L)'
;MEGALDEARKDLPHDLFDRMSRLALIKLQVYRERPQLYRFLVRCLSDPAVSAEWRRRQQQAADRAMEAFFKDVDTSRLRPGVSLEQALALITLLNEGLFPRLMARVLQSRDLGYSEMEELVQEWRSYMFLLRDGLYRQDT
;
A
#
# COMPACT_ATOMS: atom_id res chain seq x y z
N MET A 1 0.63 20.15 -6.93
CA MET A 1 0.71 18.69 -6.70
C MET A 1 -0.45 18.18 -5.86
N GLU A 2 -0.96 18.96 -4.89
CA GLU A 2 -2.17 18.65 -4.10
C GLU A 2 -3.41 18.32 -4.97
N GLY A 3 -3.68 19.09 -6.02
CA GLY A 3 -4.85 18.86 -6.89
C GLY A 3 -4.86 17.54 -7.66
N ALA A 4 -3.70 16.93 -7.93
CA ALA A 4 -3.64 15.65 -8.64
C ALA A 4 -3.94 14.45 -7.72
N LEU A 5 -3.60 14.56 -6.43
CA LEU A 5 -3.95 13.57 -5.42
C LEU A 5 -5.44 13.67 -5.05
N ASP A 6 -6.00 14.87 -5.01
CA ASP A 6 -7.43 15.09 -4.76
C ASP A 6 -8.32 14.62 -5.92
N GLU A 7 -7.90 14.80 -7.17
CA GLU A 7 -8.62 14.25 -8.33
C GLU A 7 -8.58 12.72 -8.36
N ALA A 8 -7.43 12.11 -8.06
CA ALA A 8 -7.33 10.65 -7.93
C ALA A 8 -8.16 10.08 -6.76
N ARG A 9 -8.50 10.91 -5.75
CA ARG A 9 -9.32 10.53 -4.59
C ARG A 9 -10.80 10.35 -4.91
N LYS A 10 -11.35 11.11 -5.88
CA LYS A 10 -12.79 11.10 -6.21
C LYS A 10 -13.29 9.75 -6.72
N ASP A 11 -12.39 8.92 -7.27
CA ASP A 11 -12.70 7.61 -7.83
C ASP A 11 -12.29 6.43 -6.93
N LEU A 12 -11.91 6.71 -5.67
CA LEU A 12 -11.54 5.65 -4.73
C LEU A 12 -12.79 4.97 -4.13
N PRO A 13 -12.86 3.62 -4.13
CA PRO A 13 -13.93 2.90 -3.46
C PRO A 13 -14.08 3.31 -1.99
N HIS A 14 -15.29 3.28 -1.45
CA HIS A 14 -15.52 3.52 -0.01
C HIS A 14 -15.13 2.31 0.85
N ASP A 15 -15.24 1.09 0.31
CA ASP A 15 -14.80 -0.13 0.99
C ASP A 15 -13.28 -0.14 1.20
N LEU A 16 -12.86 -0.46 2.42
CA LEU A 16 -11.45 -0.42 2.85
C LEU A 16 -10.53 -1.29 1.98
N PHE A 17 -10.92 -2.54 1.73
CA PHE A 17 -10.08 -3.51 1.01
C PHE A 17 -10.14 -3.31 -0.51
N ASP A 18 -11.28 -2.87 -1.04
CA ASP A 18 -11.39 -2.48 -2.44
C ASP A 18 -10.56 -1.23 -2.73
N ARG A 19 -10.54 -0.26 -1.80
CA ARG A 19 -9.69 0.93 -1.89
C ARG A 19 -8.20 0.56 -1.89
N MET A 20 -7.77 -0.30 -0.98
CA MET A 20 -6.39 -0.82 -0.95
C MET A 20 -6.02 -1.51 -2.27
N SER A 21 -6.90 -2.39 -2.76
CA SER A 21 -6.70 -3.12 -4.01
C SER A 21 -6.60 -2.16 -5.21
N ARG A 22 -7.49 -1.15 -5.28
CA ARG A 22 -7.48 -0.14 -6.34
C ARG A 22 -6.16 0.64 -6.35
N LEU A 23 -5.68 1.09 -5.19
CA LEU A 23 -4.42 1.82 -5.10
C LEU A 23 -3.21 0.96 -5.47
N ALA A 24 -3.18 -0.31 -5.06
CA ALA A 24 -2.13 -1.23 -5.46
C ALA A 24 -2.06 -1.41 -6.98
N LEU A 25 -3.23 -1.55 -7.63
CA LEU A 25 -3.32 -1.65 -9.10
C LEU A 25 -2.91 -0.36 -9.81
N ILE A 26 -3.29 0.81 -9.28
CA ILE A 26 -2.84 2.11 -9.82
C ILE A 26 -1.31 2.23 -9.73
N LYS A 27 -0.72 1.90 -8.57
CA LYS A 27 0.75 1.91 -8.40
C LYS A 27 1.42 0.96 -9.38
N LEU A 28 0.89 -0.26 -9.51
CA LEU A 28 1.40 -1.27 -10.46
C LEU A 28 1.36 -0.75 -11.90
N GLN A 29 0.26 -0.12 -12.31
CA GLN A 29 0.14 0.48 -13.64
C GLN A 29 1.17 1.58 -13.86
N VAL A 30 1.32 2.52 -12.91
CA VAL A 30 2.31 3.59 -13.00
C VAL A 30 3.73 3.03 -13.13
N TYR A 31 4.07 1.97 -12.39
CA TYR A 31 5.38 1.34 -12.45
C TYR A 31 5.64 0.59 -13.75
N ARG A 32 4.61 -0.07 -14.32
CA ARG A 32 4.70 -0.67 -15.66
C ARG A 32 4.95 0.38 -16.74
N GLU A 33 4.23 1.51 -16.68
CA GLU A 33 4.38 2.62 -17.63
C GLU A 33 5.72 3.35 -17.47
N ARG A 34 6.31 3.32 -16.27
CA ARG A 34 7.54 4.05 -15.94
C ARG A 34 8.56 3.17 -15.20
N PRO A 35 9.19 2.20 -15.87
CA PRO A 35 10.10 1.25 -15.23
C PRO A 35 11.32 1.90 -14.57
N GLN A 36 11.84 2.98 -15.17
CA GLN A 36 12.98 3.72 -14.62
C GLN A 36 12.61 4.48 -13.34
N LEU A 37 11.39 5.02 -13.27
CA LEU A 37 10.89 5.66 -12.07
C LEU A 37 10.77 4.65 -10.93
N TYR A 38 10.23 3.46 -11.21
CA TYR A 38 10.16 2.37 -10.23
C TYR A 38 11.54 2.03 -9.66
N ARG A 39 12.52 1.74 -10.53
CA ARG A 39 13.88 1.38 -10.10
C ARG A 39 14.54 2.49 -9.29
N PHE A 40 14.36 3.74 -9.72
CA PHE A 40 14.84 4.90 -8.99
C PHE A 40 14.25 4.96 -7.58
N LEU A 41 12.93 4.81 -7.43
CA LEU A 41 12.26 4.81 -6.13
C LEU A 41 12.76 3.68 -5.22
N VAL A 42 12.89 2.46 -5.72
CA VAL A 42 13.42 1.32 -4.96
C VAL A 42 14.85 1.58 -4.48
N ARG A 43 15.70 2.15 -5.34
CA ARG A 43 17.06 2.56 -4.98
C ARG A 43 17.03 3.60 -3.86
N CYS A 44 16.20 4.63 -3.99
CA CYS A 44 16.12 5.68 -2.98
C CYS A 44 15.61 5.19 -1.62
N LEU A 45 14.74 4.18 -1.61
CA LEU A 45 14.23 3.59 -0.36
C LEU A 45 15.28 2.77 0.40
N SER A 46 16.31 2.25 -0.29
CA SER A 46 17.31 1.34 0.26
C SER A 46 18.70 1.95 0.43
N ASP A 47 19.01 3.01 -0.30
CA ASP A 47 20.35 3.60 -0.32
C ASP A 47 20.60 4.48 0.93
N PRO A 48 21.61 4.14 1.77
CA PRO A 48 21.93 4.92 2.96
C PRO A 48 22.41 6.34 2.63
N ALA A 49 22.97 6.57 1.44
CA ALA A 49 23.46 7.88 0.98
C ALA A 49 22.33 8.88 0.69
N VAL A 50 21.09 8.40 0.57
CA VAL A 50 19.92 9.28 0.46
C VAL A 50 19.77 10.11 1.72
N SER A 51 19.49 11.41 1.57
CA SER A 51 19.50 12.33 2.71
C SER A 51 18.41 12.00 3.72
N ALA A 52 18.72 12.22 5.00
CA ALA A 52 17.74 12.11 6.08
C ALA A 52 16.53 13.04 5.85
N GLU A 53 16.76 14.20 5.20
CA GLU A 53 15.69 15.12 4.82
C GLU A 53 14.73 14.49 3.80
N TRP A 54 15.24 13.80 2.77
CA TRP A 54 14.39 13.10 1.81
C TRP A 54 13.56 12.03 2.51
N ARG A 55 14.18 11.21 3.37
CA ARG A 55 13.46 10.18 4.16
C ARG A 55 12.35 10.80 5.01
N ARG A 56 12.63 11.92 5.68
CA ARG A 56 11.63 12.67 6.45
C ARG A 56 10.48 13.17 5.57
N ARG A 57 10.77 13.76 4.41
CA ARG A 57 9.74 14.25 3.47
C ARG A 57 8.88 13.10 2.93
N GLN A 58 9.49 11.93 2.66
CA GLN A 58 8.76 10.74 2.25
C GLN A 58 7.84 10.22 3.34
N GLN A 59 8.31 10.16 4.60
CA GLN A 59 7.46 9.78 5.71
C GLN A 59 6.27 10.73 5.86
N GLN A 60 6.49 12.04 5.81
CA GLN A 60 5.41 13.04 5.89
C GLN A 60 4.41 12.93 4.73
N ALA A 61 4.86 12.52 3.55
CA ALA A 61 3.98 12.25 2.41
C ALA A 61 3.17 10.96 2.63
N ALA A 62 3.80 9.92 3.19
CA ALA A 62 3.13 8.68 3.54
C ALA A 62 2.05 8.90 4.61
N ASP A 63 2.35 9.68 5.66
CA ASP A 63 1.41 9.99 6.74
C ASP A 63 0.16 10.72 6.19
N ARG A 64 0.36 11.74 5.33
CA ARG A 64 -0.73 12.46 4.65
C ARG A 64 -1.53 11.56 3.72
N ALA A 65 -0.86 10.69 2.96
CA ALA A 65 -1.53 9.73 2.10
C ALA A 65 -2.36 8.73 2.90
N MET A 66 -1.89 8.35 4.09
CA MET A 66 -2.58 7.45 5.00
C MET A 66 -3.84 8.09 5.59
N GLU A 67 -3.75 9.34 6.03
CA GLU A 67 -4.92 10.10 6.49
C GLU A 67 -5.99 10.23 5.39
N ALA A 68 -5.56 10.60 4.18
CA ALA A 68 -6.46 10.68 3.03
C ALA A 68 -7.06 9.32 2.64
N PHE A 69 -6.30 8.23 2.81
CA PHE A 69 -6.74 6.88 2.54
C PHE A 69 -7.85 6.41 3.48
N PHE A 70 -7.82 6.82 4.75
CA PHE A 70 -8.82 6.41 5.76
C PHE A 70 -10.04 7.32 5.84
N LYS A 71 -9.98 8.51 5.23
CA LYS A 71 -11.10 9.42 5.19
C LYS A 71 -12.29 8.80 4.44
N ASP A 72 -13.48 8.88 5.05
CA ASP A 72 -14.75 8.42 4.46
C ASP A 72 -14.75 6.93 4.05
N VAL A 73 -13.98 6.09 4.77
CA VAL A 73 -14.02 4.63 4.62
C VAL A 73 -15.33 4.09 5.18
N ASP A 74 -16.01 3.26 4.40
CA ASP A 74 -17.20 2.56 4.85
C ASP A 74 -16.83 1.42 5.80
N THR A 75 -17.27 1.54 7.04
CA THR A 75 -17.07 0.53 8.10
C THR A 75 -18.25 -0.42 8.20
N SER A 76 -19.30 -0.22 7.40
CA SER A 76 -20.54 -0.97 7.50
C SER A 76 -20.32 -2.46 7.36
N ARG A 77 -19.28 -2.94 6.66
CA ARG A 77 -18.99 -4.37 6.43
C ARG A 77 -18.15 -5.03 7.51
N LEU A 78 -17.56 -4.27 8.43
CA LEU A 78 -16.80 -4.83 9.55
C LEU A 78 -17.71 -5.72 10.42
N ARG A 79 -17.14 -6.81 10.94
CA ARG A 79 -17.86 -7.71 11.84
C ARG A 79 -18.13 -7.06 13.20
N PRO A 80 -19.18 -7.49 13.93
CA PRO A 80 -19.46 -6.96 15.26
C PRO A 80 -18.24 -7.02 16.18
N GLY A 81 -17.99 -5.93 16.92
CA GLY A 81 -16.86 -5.82 17.85
C GLY A 81 -15.50 -5.48 17.22
N VAL A 82 -15.44 -5.24 15.90
CA VAL A 82 -14.24 -4.73 15.23
C VAL A 82 -14.44 -3.26 14.89
N SER A 83 -13.60 -2.39 15.46
CA SER A 83 -13.55 -0.97 15.08
C SER A 83 -12.66 -0.76 13.85
N LEU A 84 -12.81 0.39 13.18
CA LEU A 84 -11.92 0.78 12.09
C LEU A 84 -10.48 0.82 12.59
N GLU A 85 -10.22 1.46 13.73
CA GLU A 85 -8.89 1.59 14.33
C GLU A 85 -8.22 0.23 14.55
N GLN A 86 -8.96 -0.78 15.02
CA GLN A 86 -8.45 -2.14 15.20
C GLN A 86 -8.12 -2.81 13.86
N ALA A 87 -8.98 -2.65 12.84
CA ALA A 87 -8.72 -3.16 11.50
C ALA A 87 -7.45 -2.51 10.91
N LEU A 88 -7.29 -1.19 11.08
CA LEU A 88 -6.12 -0.46 10.60
C LEU A 88 -4.84 -0.85 11.32
N ALA A 89 -4.88 -1.01 12.64
CA ALA A 89 -3.74 -1.49 13.41
C ALA A 89 -3.28 -2.87 12.92
N LEU A 90 -4.21 -3.79 12.64
CA LEU A 90 -3.88 -5.13 12.15
C LEU A 90 -3.27 -5.10 10.74
N ILE A 91 -3.80 -4.27 9.84
CA ILE A 91 -3.24 -4.06 8.49
C ILE A 91 -1.82 -3.49 8.59
N THR A 92 -1.59 -2.51 9.47
CA THR A 92 -0.27 -1.91 9.71
C THR A 92 0.72 -2.94 10.21
N LEU A 93 0.37 -3.72 11.25
CA LEU A 93 1.23 -4.77 11.78
C LEU A 93 1.61 -5.82 10.73
N LEU A 94 0.65 -6.22 9.90
CA LEU A 94 0.94 -7.13 8.79
C LEU A 94 1.92 -6.48 7.80
N ASN A 95 1.70 -5.23 7.40
CA ASN A 95 2.59 -4.54 6.47
C ASN A 95 4.00 -4.34 7.05
N GLU A 96 4.12 -4.04 8.35
CA GLU A 96 5.41 -3.93 9.05
C GLU A 96 6.19 -5.24 9.02
N GLY A 97 5.50 -6.40 9.13
CA GLY A 97 6.14 -7.71 9.01
C GLY A 97 6.40 -8.15 7.56
N LEU A 98 5.49 -7.84 6.65
CA LEU A 98 5.51 -8.32 5.27
C LEU A 98 6.43 -7.46 4.38
N PHE A 99 6.34 -6.14 4.47
CA PHE A 99 7.05 -5.22 3.57
C PHE A 99 8.58 -5.39 3.61
N PRO A 100 9.24 -5.53 4.78
CA PRO A 100 10.69 -5.77 4.81
C PRO A 100 11.10 -7.07 4.10
N ARG A 101 10.26 -8.12 4.20
CA ARG A 101 10.50 -9.41 3.53
C ARG A 101 10.40 -9.27 2.01
N LEU A 102 9.35 -8.62 1.52
CA LEU A 102 9.18 -8.35 0.09
C LEU A 102 10.30 -7.45 -0.43
N MET A 103 10.68 -6.42 0.33
CA MET A 103 11.75 -5.51 -0.07
C MET A 103 13.13 -6.19 -0.11
N ALA A 104 13.41 -7.12 0.81
CA ALA A 104 14.63 -7.92 0.76
C ALA A 104 14.71 -8.74 -0.55
N ARG A 105 13.61 -9.37 -0.96
CA ARG A 105 13.51 -10.10 -2.25
C ARG A 105 13.72 -9.16 -3.45
N VAL A 106 13.08 -7.99 -3.43
CA VAL A 106 13.24 -6.93 -4.45
C VAL A 106 14.71 -6.53 -4.61
N LEU A 107 15.41 -6.28 -3.49
CA LEU A 107 16.82 -5.83 -3.51
C LEU A 107 17.82 -6.92 -3.90
N GLN A 108 17.46 -8.19 -3.73
CA GLN A 108 18.27 -9.33 -4.17
C GLN A 108 18.14 -9.61 -5.68
N SER A 109 17.04 -9.17 -6.31
CA SER A 109 16.86 -9.33 -7.75
C SER A 109 17.74 -8.37 -8.56
N ARG A 110 18.26 -8.86 -9.70
CA ARG A 110 19.13 -8.11 -10.61
C ARG A 110 18.47 -6.85 -11.18
N ASP A 111 17.15 -6.86 -11.36
CA ASP A 111 16.40 -5.75 -11.94
C ASP A 111 15.62 -4.94 -10.90
N LEU A 112 16.00 -5.08 -9.63
CA LEU A 112 15.32 -4.50 -8.47
C LEU A 112 13.86 -4.95 -8.37
N GLY A 113 13.59 -6.23 -8.64
CA GLY A 113 12.27 -6.85 -8.49
C GLY A 113 11.24 -6.42 -9.53
N TYR A 114 11.66 -5.74 -10.61
CA TYR A 114 10.73 -5.24 -11.63
C TYR A 114 10.02 -6.38 -12.37
N SER A 115 10.75 -7.42 -12.77
CA SER A 115 10.21 -8.62 -13.43
C SER A 115 9.28 -9.45 -12.54
N GLU A 116 9.46 -9.38 -11.22
CA GLU A 116 8.65 -10.09 -10.23
C GLU A 116 7.54 -9.21 -9.62
N MET A 117 7.43 -7.95 -10.05
CA MET A 117 6.57 -6.95 -9.41
C MET A 117 5.10 -7.38 -9.33
N GLU A 118 4.59 -8.05 -10.36
CA GLU A 118 3.20 -8.53 -10.37
C GLU A 118 2.99 -9.64 -9.35
N GLU A 119 3.94 -10.57 -9.25
CA GLU A 119 3.90 -11.65 -8.26
C GLU A 119 3.93 -11.08 -6.84
N LEU A 120 4.82 -10.11 -6.57
CA LEU A 120 4.91 -9.44 -5.27
C LEU A 120 3.60 -8.73 -4.89
N VAL A 121 2.96 -8.07 -5.86
CA VAL A 121 1.65 -7.44 -5.64
C VAL A 121 0.57 -8.50 -5.38
N GLN A 122 0.57 -9.62 -6.09
CA GLN A 122 -0.39 -10.70 -5.84
C GLN A 122 -0.18 -11.39 -4.50
N GLU A 123 1.07 -11.60 -4.09
CA GLU A 123 1.41 -12.10 -2.76
C GLU A 123 0.86 -11.17 -1.68
N TRP A 124 1.13 -9.86 -1.77
CA TRP A 124 0.56 -8.88 -0.84
C TRP A 124 -0.97 -8.88 -0.84
N ARG A 125 -1.61 -8.94 -2.01
CA ARG A 125 -3.08 -9.00 -2.13
C ARG A 125 -3.65 -10.25 -1.47
N SER A 126 -2.96 -11.40 -1.55
CA SER A 126 -3.42 -12.63 -0.91
C SER A 126 -3.53 -12.47 0.61
N TYR A 127 -2.57 -11.79 1.24
CA TYR A 127 -2.64 -11.48 2.67
C TYR A 127 -3.73 -10.46 2.98
N MET A 128 -3.95 -9.46 2.13
CA MET A 128 -5.07 -8.53 2.27
C MET A 128 -6.42 -9.24 2.20
N PHE A 129 -6.56 -10.25 1.34
CA PHE A 129 -7.78 -11.06 1.28
C PHE A 129 -8.02 -11.85 2.56
N LEU A 130 -6.96 -12.46 3.13
CA LEU A 130 -7.06 -13.14 4.43
C LEU A 130 -7.51 -12.19 5.54
N LEU A 131 -6.96 -10.97 5.58
CA LEU A 131 -7.38 -9.96 6.54
C LEU A 131 -8.84 -9.52 6.31
N ARG A 132 -9.24 -9.30 5.06
CA ARG A 132 -10.62 -8.95 4.71
C ARG A 132 -11.59 -9.98 5.25
N ASP A 133 -11.35 -11.26 4.94
CA ASP A 133 -12.26 -12.34 5.29
C ASP A 133 -12.32 -12.58 6.81
N GLY A 134 -11.25 -12.23 7.54
CA GLY A 134 -11.22 -12.26 9.00
C GLY A 134 -11.89 -11.05 9.68
N LEU A 135 -11.88 -9.88 9.03
CA LEU A 135 -12.37 -8.61 9.60
C LEU A 135 -13.81 -8.28 9.18
N TYR A 136 -14.26 -8.79 8.04
CA TYR A 136 -15.61 -8.57 7.52
C TYR A 136 -16.61 -9.56 8.11
N ARG A 137 -17.89 -9.19 8.08
CA ARG A 137 -18.96 -10.14 8.33
C ARG A 137 -18.88 -11.29 7.32
N GLN A 138 -19.08 -12.51 7.81
CA GLN A 138 -19.31 -13.64 6.92
C GLN A 138 -20.79 -13.61 6.55
N ASP A 139 -21.07 -13.42 5.26
CA ASP A 139 -22.43 -13.62 4.75
C ASP A 139 -22.78 -15.09 5.01
N THR A 140 -23.72 -15.33 5.91
CA THR A 140 -24.22 -16.66 6.30
C THR A 140 -25.44 -17.00 5.47
#